data_AF-A0A7C7PLB2-F1
#
_entry.id   AF-A0A7C7PLB2-F1
#
_cell.length_a   1.000
_cell.length_b   1.000
_cell.length_c   1.000
_cell.angle_alpha   90.00
_cell.angle_beta   90.00
_cell.angle_gamma   90.00
#
_symmetry.space_group_name_H-M   'P 1'
#
loop_
_entity.id
_entity.type
_entity.pdbx_description
1 polymer ?
#
loop_
_entity_poly.entity_id
_entity_poly.type
_entity_poly.pdbx_seq_one_letter_code
_entity_poly.pdbx_strand_id
1 'polypeptide(L)'
;MSQFSANLTLMFNEVDFMDRFKLASQNGFEGVEYLFPYDYSADDISQELSKNGLKQILFDLPAGDWGSGDRGIAVQPDRVGEFQDSVGKAIDYVDA
;
A
#
# COMPACT_ATOMS: atom_id res chain seq x y z
N MET A 1 -8.24 16.91 17.43
CA MET A 1 -8.40 15.45 17.57
C MET A 1 -7.46 14.79 16.58
N SER A 2 -6.90 13.63 16.90
CA SER A 2 -5.99 12.91 15.99
C SER A 2 -6.75 12.28 14.83
N GLN A 3 -6.17 12.32 13.63
CA GLN A 3 -6.66 11.55 12.49
C GLN A 3 -6.02 10.16 12.51
N PHE A 4 -6.81 9.11 12.34
CA PHE A 4 -6.36 7.73 12.34
C PHE A 4 -6.44 7.13 10.94
N SER A 5 -5.46 6.31 10.60
CA SER A 5 -5.43 5.50 9.38
C SER A 5 -5.69 4.05 9.74
N ALA A 6 -6.50 3.35 8.95
CA ALA A 6 -6.62 1.89 9.08
C ALA A 6 -5.50 1.21 8.30
N ASN A 7 -4.73 0.35 8.97
CA ASN A 7 -3.72 -0.46 8.31
C ASN A 7 -4.38 -1.73 7.72
N LEU A 8 -4.64 -1.73 6.41
CA LEU A 8 -5.35 -2.81 5.71
C LEU A 8 -4.53 -4.09 5.57
N THR A 9 -3.23 -4.06 5.85
CA THR A 9 -2.43 -5.30 5.95
C THR A 9 -2.71 -6.05 7.24
N LEU A 10 -2.98 -5.32 8.34
CA LEU A 10 -3.16 -5.90 9.66
C LEU A 10 -4.63 -6.00 10.09
N MET A 11 -5.49 -5.14 9.57
CA MET A 11 -6.91 -5.05 9.88
C MET A 11 -7.78 -5.58 8.73
N PHE A 12 -9.02 -5.97 9.04
CA PHE A 12 -10.03 -6.43 8.07
C PHE A 12 -9.58 -7.68 7.29
N ASN A 13 -8.78 -8.55 7.92
CA ASN A 13 -8.26 -9.78 7.32
C ASN A 13 -9.33 -10.88 7.14
N GLU A 14 -10.57 -10.62 7.56
CA GLU A 14 -11.74 -11.47 7.35
C GLU A 14 -12.23 -11.44 5.89
N VAL A 15 -11.75 -10.50 5.08
CA VAL A 15 -12.06 -10.35 3.65
C VAL A 15 -10.80 -10.15 2.80
N ASP A 16 -10.96 -10.30 1.48
CA ASP A 16 -9.90 -10.04 0.50
C ASP A 16 -9.49 -8.56 0.49
N PHE A 17 -8.25 -8.27 0.08
CA PHE A 17 -7.63 -6.94 0.23
C PHE A 17 -8.48 -5.79 -0.31
N MET A 18 -9.04 -5.93 -1.51
CA MET A 18 -9.83 -4.86 -2.15
C MET A 18 -11.16 -4.58 -1.42
N ASP A 19 -11.73 -5.57 -0.74
CA ASP A 19 -12.96 -5.38 0.05
C ASP A 19 -12.71 -4.62 1.37
N ARG A 20 -11.45 -4.53 1.82
CA ARG A 20 -11.07 -3.88 3.09
C ARG A 20 -11.25 -2.37 3.06
N PHE A 21 -11.11 -1.73 1.90
CA PHE A 21 -11.34 -0.29 1.73
C PHE A 21 -12.77 0.08 2.14
N LYS A 22 -13.75 -0.69 1.69
CA LYS A 22 -15.15 -0.50 2.08
C LYS A 22 -15.35 -0.68 3.57
N LEU A 23 -14.76 -1.71 4.18
CA LEU A 23 -14.86 -1.95 5.63
C LEU A 23 -14.21 -0.83 6.45
N ALA A 24 -13.06 -0.31 6.02
CA ALA A 24 -12.41 0.82 6.68
C ALA A 24 -13.31 2.06 6.69
N SER A 25 -13.87 2.42 5.53
CA SER A 25 -14.81 3.55 5.40
C SER A 25 -16.07 3.35 6.26
N GLN A 26 -16.66 2.14 6.24
CA GLN A 26 -17.84 1.82 7.06
C GLN A 26 -17.57 1.88 8.57
N ASN A 27 -16.32 1.70 9.01
CA ASN A 27 -15.90 1.83 10.40
C ASN A 27 -15.39 3.24 10.75
N GLY A 28 -15.62 4.22 9.88
CA GLY A 28 -15.37 5.65 10.15
C GLY A 28 -13.94 6.10 9.93
N PHE A 29 -13.10 5.31 9.28
CA PHE A 29 -11.78 5.76 8.86
C PHE A 29 -11.90 6.67 7.63
N GLU A 30 -11.09 7.73 7.62
CA GLU A 30 -10.96 8.65 6.47
C GLU A 30 -9.64 8.42 5.71
N GLY A 31 -8.73 7.62 6.28
CA GLY A 31 -7.43 7.30 5.71
C GLY A 31 -7.11 5.81 5.86
N VAL A 32 -6.35 5.30 4.90
CA VAL A 32 -5.85 3.92 4.89
C VAL A 32 -4.36 3.87 4.62
N GLU A 33 -3.72 2.83 5.13
CA GLU A 33 -2.35 2.46 4.83
C GLU A 33 -2.24 0.94 4.67
N TYR A 34 -1.18 0.48 4.01
CA TYR A 34 -0.87 -0.95 3.84
C TYR A 34 0.57 -1.10 3.39
N LEU A 35 1.16 -2.29 3.52
CA LEU A 35 2.56 -2.50 3.15
C LEU A 35 2.76 -2.42 1.63
N PHE A 36 2.23 -3.37 0.85
CA PHE A 36 2.60 -3.52 -0.56
C PHE A 36 1.34 -3.60 -1.45
N PRO A 37 1.10 -2.62 -2.34
CA PRO A 37 -0.04 -2.65 -3.27
C PRO A 37 0.22 -3.44 -4.54
N TYR A 38 1.46 -3.84 -4.81
CA TYR A 38 1.98 -4.14 -6.15
C TYR A 38 1.41 -5.36 -6.89
N ASP A 39 0.54 -6.12 -6.23
CA ASP A 39 -0.24 -7.21 -6.84
C ASP A 39 -1.56 -6.70 -7.48
N TYR A 40 -1.93 -5.45 -7.23
CA TYR A 40 -3.11 -4.76 -7.76
C TYR A 40 -2.68 -3.58 -8.60
N SER A 41 -3.48 -3.17 -9.59
CA SER A 41 -3.16 -1.98 -10.37
C SER A 41 -3.40 -0.70 -9.56
N ALA A 42 -2.65 0.37 -9.87
CA ALA A 42 -2.85 1.67 -9.24
C ALA A 42 -4.27 2.21 -9.51
N ASP A 43 -4.81 1.98 -10.71
CA ASP A 43 -6.18 2.37 -11.10
C ASP A 43 -7.25 1.68 -10.24
N ASP A 44 -7.11 0.38 -9.96
CA ASP A 44 -8.08 -0.35 -9.14
C ASP A 44 -8.08 0.16 -7.70
N ILE A 45 -6.90 0.46 -7.16
CA ILE A 45 -6.76 1.04 -5.82
C ILE A 45 -7.36 2.45 -5.77
N SER A 46 -7.04 3.30 -6.75
CA SER A 46 -7.58 4.67 -6.84
C SER A 46 -9.11 4.67 -6.91
N GLN A 47 -9.68 3.72 -7.66
CA GLN A 47 -11.14 3.53 -7.72
C GLN A 47 -11.73 3.18 -6.35
N GLU A 48 -11.12 2.25 -5.60
CA GLU A 48 -11.61 1.90 -4.26
C GLU A 48 -11.42 3.05 -3.26
N LEU A 49 -10.31 3.80 -3.31
CA LEU A 49 -10.12 5.01 -2.50
C LEU A 49 -11.23 6.04 -2.77
N SER A 50 -11.47 6.36 -4.05
CA SER A 50 -12.47 7.32 -4.50
C SER A 50 -13.89 6.89 -4.12
N LYS A 51 -14.24 5.63 -4.40
CA LYS A 51 -15.57 5.05 -4.13
C LYS A 51 -15.92 5.05 -2.64
N ASN A 52 -14.92 4.87 -1.77
CA ASN A 52 -15.12 4.77 -0.33
C ASN A 52 -14.78 6.07 0.42
N GLY A 53 -14.39 7.13 -0.30
CA GLY A 53 -14.06 8.43 0.29
C GLY A 53 -12.82 8.39 1.19
N LEU A 54 -11.85 7.52 0.88
CA LEU A 54 -10.65 7.29 1.66
C LEU A 54 -9.44 8.01 1.07
N LYS A 55 -8.51 8.41 1.92
CA LYS A 55 -7.20 8.91 1.53
C LYS A 55 -6.14 7.84 1.69
N GLN A 56 -5.27 7.71 0.71
CA GLN A 56 -4.03 6.95 0.88
C GLN A 56 -3.08 7.73 1.81
N ILE A 57 -2.67 7.13 2.92
CA ILE A 57 -1.78 7.75 3.90
C ILE A 57 -0.34 7.25 3.75
N LEU A 58 -0.16 5.94 3.60
CA LEU A 58 1.16 5.32 3.51
C LEU A 58 1.11 3.99 2.76
N PHE A 59 2.14 3.72 1.96
CA PHE A 59 2.53 2.37 1.57
C PHE A 59 4.05 2.28 1.40
N ASP A 60 4.58 1.06 1.36
CA ASP A 60 6.00 0.79 1.30
C ASP A 60 6.46 0.51 -0.13
N LEU A 61 7.73 0.83 -0.42
CA LEU A 61 8.42 0.42 -1.64
C LEU A 61 8.46 -1.12 -1.77
N PRO A 62 8.70 -1.68 -2.98
CA PRO A 62 8.91 -3.11 -3.14
C PRO A 62 10.02 -3.62 -2.22
N ALA A 63 9.71 -4.65 -1.43
CA ALA A 63 10.60 -5.13 -0.38
C ALA A 63 11.73 -6.06 -0.86
N GLY A 64 11.87 -6.30 -2.16
CA GLY A 64 12.70 -7.36 -2.72
C GLY A 64 11.97 -8.71 -2.72
N ASP A 65 12.71 -9.81 -2.63
CA ASP A 65 12.13 -11.15 -2.52
C ASP A 65 11.80 -11.48 -1.05
N TRP A 66 10.55 -11.18 -0.68
CA TRP A 66 10.04 -11.43 0.66
C TRP A 66 10.13 -12.92 1.06
N GLY A 67 9.97 -13.83 0.09
CA GLY A 67 9.95 -15.28 0.27
C GLY A 67 11.33 -15.86 0.56
N SER A 68 12.39 -15.29 -0.03
CA SER A 68 13.78 -15.64 0.30
C SER A 68 14.34 -14.88 1.52
N GLY A 69 13.59 -13.92 2.07
CA GLY A 69 13.88 -13.29 3.35
C GLY A 69 14.21 -11.80 3.29
N ASP A 70 14.12 -11.15 2.11
CA ASP A 70 14.31 -9.71 2.01
C ASP A 70 13.25 -8.95 2.83
N ARG A 71 13.66 -7.83 3.42
CA ARG A 71 12.79 -6.92 4.19
C ARG A 71 13.04 -5.46 3.80
N GLY A 72 13.27 -5.25 2.50
CA GLY A 72 13.76 -4.00 1.94
C GLY A 72 15.23 -4.09 1.54
N ILE A 73 15.55 -3.36 0.47
CA ILE A 73 16.83 -3.48 -0.24
C ILE A 73 17.61 -2.15 -0.29
N ALA A 74 17.08 -1.10 0.34
CA ALA A 74 17.60 0.27 0.24
C ALA A 74 19.05 0.44 0.71
N VAL A 75 19.53 -0.43 1.61
CA VAL A 75 20.89 -0.38 2.16
C VAL A 75 21.85 -1.40 1.51
N GLN A 76 21.39 -2.14 0.50
CA GLN A 76 22.19 -3.18 -0.17
C GLN A 76 22.99 -2.54 -1.33
N PRO A 77 24.33 -2.40 -1.20
CA PRO A 77 25.14 -1.63 -2.13
C PRO A 77 25.23 -2.25 -3.54
N ASP A 78 25.01 -3.55 -3.65
CA ASP A 78 24.98 -4.33 -4.89
C ASP A 78 23.61 -4.27 -5.61
N ARG A 79 22.58 -3.70 -4.97
CA ARG A 79 21.20 -3.65 -5.50
C ARG A 79 20.66 -2.23 -5.67
N VAL A 80 21.55 -1.24 -5.80
CA VAL A 80 21.17 0.18 -5.99
C VAL A 80 20.27 0.36 -7.23
N GLY A 81 20.56 -0.31 -8.34
CA GLY A 81 19.73 -0.25 -9.55
C GLY A 81 18.32 -0.78 -9.31
N GLU A 82 18.20 -1.93 -8.65
CA GLU A 82 16.91 -2.52 -8.28
C GLU A 82 16.11 -1.59 -7.35
N PHE A 83 16.78 -0.93 -6.39
CA PHE A 83 16.14 0.08 -5.55
C PHE A 83 15.64 1.29 -6.33
N GLN A 84 16.40 1.78 -7.32
CA GLN A 84 15.97 2.89 -8.17
C GLN A 84 14.73 2.52 -9.00
N ASP A 85 14.70 1.32 -9.56
CA ASP A 85 13.55 0.80 -10.29
C ASP A 85 12.32 0.66 -9.36
N SER A 86 12.54 0.27 -8.10
CA SER A 86 11.48 0.13 -7.10
C SER A 86 10.84 1.47 -6.72
N VAL A 87 11.65 2.54 -6.63
CA VAL A 87 11.15 3.92 -6.49
C VAL A 87 10.33 4.32 -7.70
N GLY A 88 10.80 4.03 -8.92
CA GLY A 88 10.05 4.27 -10.15
C GLY A 88 8.68 3.60 -10.14
N LYS A 89 8.63 2.30 -9.79
CA LYS A 89 7.37 1.55 -9.67
C LYS A 89 6.42 2.13 -8.62
N ALA A 90 6.94 2.64 -7.51
CA ALA A 90 6.10 3.22 -6.47
C ALA A 90 5.47 4.56 -6.89
N ILE A 91 6.15 5.35 -7.73
CA ILE A 91 5.62 6.62 -8.25
C ILE A 91 4.31 6.41 -9.03
N ASP A 92 4.18 5.29 -9.76
CA ASP A 92 2.95 4.93 -10.48
C ASP A 92 1.71 4.83 -9.57
N TYR A 93 1.90 4.71 -8.24
CA TYR A 93 0.83 4.59 -7.24
C TYR A 93 0.59 5.88 -6.43
N VAL A 94 1.36 6.95 -6.66
CA VAL A 94 1.26 8.20 -5.87
C VAL A 94 0.34 9.24 -6.51
N ASP A 95 0.25 9.25 -7.85
CA ASP A 95 -0.56 10.21 -8.62
C ASP A 95 -1.90 9.63 -9.12
N ALA A 96 -2.24 8.41 -8.72
CA ALA A 96 -3.45 7.70 -9.12
C ALA A 96 -4.69 8.12 -8.33
#